data_AF-A0A1Y2FWI5-F1
#
_entry.id   AF-A0A1Y2FWI5-F1
#
_cell.length_a   1.000
_cell.length_b   1.000
_cell.length_c   1.000
_cell.angle_alpha   90.00
_cell.angle_beta   90.00
_cell.angle_gamma   90.00
#
_symmetry.space_group_name_H-M   'P 1'
#
loop_
_entity.id
_entity.type
_entity.pdbx_description
1 polymer ?
#
loop_
_entity_poly.entity_id
_entity_poly.type
_entity_poly.pdbx_seq_one_letter_code
_entity_poly.pdbx_strand_id
1 'polypeptide(L)'
;MLHTDFDLSCILINEVESYGRTRAVDSHAEQTIWVKDVPKNTSVPKTVGKYKYKGIRPVTLQEKDGQRLVIGTFTCDILVTSCIRLDPGGKSAVSVGGDTRNFVIPEKESPKIRIFIDSERIRQCKRLMKGSPSKATFNKDVECLRQVRTKFDRLDTFDLSRCSGPMTNSILYQPYTIFTIVNSGSGRGGAFAAGFIFHQVGQAVIKKKKKAVLTRSDVLFSLTHCSSSQDFRAPLEAILGLFSESQKKISVIGNAELNVQLQKLAASLSSKISEENRKIGAGIVRLLTN
;
A
#
# COMPACT_ATOMS: atom_id res chain seq x y z
N MET A 1 -11.72 -13.74 -2.20
CA MET A 1 -11.72 -14.22 -3.61
C MET A 1 -12.81 -13.48 -4.37
N LEU A 2 -12.53 -13.05 -5.61
CA LEU A 2 -13.52 -12.47 -6.52
C LEU A 2 -13.74 -13.41 -7.70
N HIS A 3 -14.99 -13.49 -8.18
CA HIS A 3 -15.35 -14.33 -9.32
C HIS A 3 -16.30 -13.58 -10.27
N THR A 4 -16.03 -13.71 -11.56
CA THR A 4 -16.85 -13.21 -12.67
C THR A 4 -17.51 -14.39 -13.38
N ASP A 5 -18.83 -14.34 -13.55
CA ASP A 5 -19.59 -15.41 -14.23
C ASP A 5 -19.47 -15.32 -15.77
N PHE A 6 -19.02 -14.18 -16.31
CA PHE A 6 -18.99 -13.90 -17.76
C PHE A 6 -17.84 -14.60 -18.50
N ASP A 7 -16.66 -14.62 -17.89
CA ASP A 7 -15.42 -15.20 -18.45
C ASP A 7 -14.87 -16.33 -17.58
N LEU A 8 -15.63 -16.76 -16.57
CA LEU A 8 -15.22 -17.71 -15.53
C LEU A 8 -13.89 -17.31 -14.85
N SER A 9 -13.55 -16.02 -14.84
CA SER A 9 -12.33 -15.55 -14.20
C SER A 9 -12.49 -15.52 -12.68
N CYS A 10 -11.43 -15.91 -11.99
CA CYS A 10 -11.42 -16.00 -10.54
C CYS A 10 -10.08 -15.54 -10.00
N ILE A 11 -10.10 -14.70 -8.96
CA ILE A 11 -8.89 -14.28 -8.26
C ILE A 11 -8.96 -14.54 -6.77
N LEU A 12 -7.87 -15.08 -6.24
CA LEU A 12 -7.57 -15.03 -4.82
C LEU A 12 -6.90 -13.70 -4.49
N ILE A 13 -7.52 -12.91 -3.62
CA ILE A 13 -6.91 -11.69 -3.09
C ILE A 13 -6.12 -12.08 -1.85
N ASN A 14 -4.82 -11.82 -1.88
CA ASN A 14 -3.92 -12.13 -0.77
C ASN A 14 -3.54 -10.91 0.03
N GLU A 15 -3.63 -9.71 -0.54
CA GLU A 15 -3.30 -8.52 0.23
C GLU A 15 -4.13 -7.33 -0.21
N VAL A 16 -4.53 -6.55 0.80
CA VAL A 16 -5.33 -5.35 0.62
C VAL A 16 -4.83 -4.21 1.50
N GLU A 17 -5.17 -3.01 1.08
CA GLU A 17 -5.02 -1.76 1.82
C GLU A 17 -6.36 -1.05 1.89
N SER A 18 -6.75 -0.58 3.07
CA SER A 18 -7.97 0.20 3.25
C SER A 18 -7.67 1.70 3.33
N TYR A 19 -8.53 2.49 2.69
CA TYR A 19 -8.49 3.94 2.65
C TYR A 19 -9.85 4.51 3.06
N GLY A 20 -9.86 5.57 3.86
CA GLY A 20 -11.08 6.25 4.26
C GLY A 20 -11.77 6.92 3.07
N ARG A 21 -13.10 6.95 3.05
CA ARG A 21 -13.87 7.48 1.91
C ARG A 21 -13.73 8.99 1.71
N THR A 22 -13.47 9.76 2.77
CA THR A 22 -13.43 11.22 2.71
C THR A 22 -12.10 11.77 3.15
N ARG A 23 -11.71 12.94 2.61
CA ARG A 23 -10.46 13.62 2.98
C ARG A 23 -10.39 14.05 4.45
N ALA A 24 -11.54 14.20 5.10
CA ALA A 24 -11.62 14.52 6.52
C ALA A 24 -11.23 13.32 7.40
N VAL A 25 -11.47 12.11 6.91
CA VAL A 25 -11.13 10.85 7.59
C VAL A 25 -9.74 10.36 7.19
N ASP A 26 -9.40 10.46 5.91
CA ASP A 26 -8.15 9.96 5.35
C ASP A 26 -7.66 10.91 4.27
N SER A 27 -6.47 11.47 4.46
CA SER A 27 -5.86 12.39 3.51
C SER A 27 -5.56 11.70 2.18
N HIS A 28 -5.46 10.37 2.13
CA HIS A 28 -5.27 9.60 0.89
C HIS A 28 -6.56 9.13 0.24
N ALA A 29 -7.72 9.57 0.74
CA ALA A 29 -9.04 9.24 0.19
C ALA A 29 -9.13 9.48 -1.33
N GLU A 30 -9.83 8.57 -2.00
CA GLU A 30 -10.17 8.68 -3.42
C GLU A 30 -10.82 10.05 -3.73
N GLN A 31 -10.37 10.71 -4.80
CA GLN A 31 -10.93 11.99 -5.22
C GLN A 31 -12.10 11.78 -6.19
N THR A 32 -13.30 12.13 -5.74
CA THR A 32 -14.56 12.04 -6.51
C THR A 32 -14.91 13.36 -7.21
N ILE A 33 -13.91 14.03 -7.80
CA ILE A 33 -14.08 15.34 -8.44
C ILE A 33 -14.56 15.22 -9.88
N TRP A 34 -15.23 16.28 -10.34
CA TRP A 34 -15.52 16.50 -11.76
C TRP A 34 -14.28 17.09 -12.43
N VAL A 35 -13.93 16.58 -13.61
CA VAL A 35 -12.82 17.11 -14.42
C VAL A 35 -13.41 17.45 -15.78
N LYS A 36 -13.43 18.75 -16.13
CA LYS A 36 -14.01 19.25 -17.40
C LYS A 36 -15.43 18.71 -17.63
N ASP A 37 -16.29 18.84 -16.61
CA ASP A 37 -17.69 18.38 -16.64
C ASP A 37 -17.91 16.86 -16.85
N VAL A 38 -16.84 16.08 -16.76
CA VAL A 38 -16.91 14.62 -16.72
C VAL A 38 -16.61 14.14 -15.30
N PRO A 39 -17.51 13.36 -14.67
CA PRO A 39 -17.22 12.80 -13.35
C PRO A 39 -16.05 11.82 -13.48
N LYS A 40 -15.04 11.97 -12.62
CA LYS A 40 -13.92 11.00 -12.59
C LYS A 40 -14.48 9.61 -12.30
N ASN A 41 -13.99 8.60 -13.01
CA ASN A 41 -14.34 7.22 -12.72
C ASN A 41 -13.95 6.89 -11.26
N THR A 42 -14.84 6.21 -10.55
CA THR A 42 -14.78 6.09 -9.09
C THR A 42 -15.14 4.71 -8.57
N SER A 43 -14.60 4.34 -7.40
CA SER A 43 -15.02 3.13 -6.67
C SER A 43 -16.31 3.30 -5.88
N VAL A 44 -16.86 4.52 -5.77
CA VAL A 44 -18.08 4.77 -4.99
C VAL A 44 -19.23 3.88 -5.48
N PRO A 45 -19.86 3.09 -4.58
CA PRO A 45 -21.04 2.30 -4.93
C PRO A 45 -22.19 3.21 -5.36
N LYS A 46 -22.94 2.80 -6.39
CA LYS A 46 -24.16 3.54 -6.77
C LYS A 46 -25.23 3.31 -5.70
N THR A 47 -25.97 4.36 -5.37
CA THR A 47 -27.11 4.29 -4.44
C THR A 47 -28.31 3.57 -5.05
N VAL A 48 -28.41 3.61 -6.38
CA VAL A 48 -29.46 2.98 -7.18
C VAL A 48 -28.87 1.98 -8.18
N GLY A 49 -29.60 0.90 -8.46
CA GLY A 49 -29.18 -0.16 -9.38
C GLY A 49 -29.03 -1.53 -8.72
N LYS A 50 -28.86 -2.56 -9.56
CA LYS A 50 -28.80 -3.98 -9.14
C LYS A 50 -27.35 -4.43 -8.94
N TYR A 51 -26.71 -3.98 -7.87
CA TYR A 51 -25.47 -4.62 -7.39
C TYR A 51 -25.80 -5.89 -6.62
N LYS A 52 -25.03 -6.96 -6.84
CA LYS A 52 -25.19 -8.23 -6.12
C LYS A 52 -25.08 -8.07 -4.60
N TYR A 53 -24.22 -7.16 -4.15
CA TYR A 53 -24.07 -6.79 -2.75
C TYR A 53 -24.32 -5.28 -2.59
N LYS A 54 -25.35 -4.92 -1.81
CA LYS A 54 -25.73 -3.52 -1.59
C LYS A 54 -24.58 -2.75 -0.95
N GLY A 55 -24.23 -1.60 -1.52
CA GLY A 55 -23.18 -0.72 -1.00
C GLY A 55 -21.76 -1.23 -1.20
N ILE A 56 -21.56 -2.21 -2.08
CA ILE A 56 -20.24 -2.73 -2.45
C ILE A 56 -20.08 -2.66 -3.97
N ARG A 57 -18.94 -2.14 -4.42
CA ARG A 57 -18.59 -2.01 -5.84
C ARG A 57 -17.14 -2.42 -6.09
N PRO A 58 -16.91 -3.67 -6.53
CA PRO A 58 -15.61 -4.07 -7.08
C PRO A 58 -15.43 -3.46 -8.46
N VAL A 59 -14.32 -2.75 -8.71
CA VAL A 59 -14.07 -2.05 -9.97
C VAL A 59 -12.57 -1.99 -10.26
N THR A 60 -12.22 -1.93 -11.54
CA THR A 60 -10.86 -1.57 -11.97
C THR A 60 -10.83 -0.08 -12.34
N LEU A 61 -9.97 0.68 -11.66
CA LEU A 61 -9.74 2.11 -11.92
C LEU A 61 -8.45 2.28 -12.72
N GLN A 62 -8.49 3.12 -13.76
CA GLN A 62 -7.31 3.53 -14.51
C GLN A 62 -6.65 4.72 -13.79
N GLU A 63 -5.42 4.55 -13.34
CA GLU A 63 -4.61 5.59 -12.72
C GLU A 63 -3.32 5.81 -13.53
N LYS A 64 -2.58 6.87 -13.21
CA LYS A 64 -1.33 7.24 -13.90
C LYS A 64 -0.29 6.11 -13.87
N ASP A 65 -0.26 5.36 -12.77
CA ASP A 65 0.75 4.32 -12.52
C ASP A 65 0.29 2.92 -12.95
N GLY A 66 -0.92 2.76 -13.50
CA GLY A 66 -1.46 1.47 -13.90
C GLY A 66 -2.94 1.28 -13.56
N GLN A 67 -3.38 0.03 -13.59
CA GLN A 67 -4.77 -0.34 -13.30
C GLN A 67 -4.89 -0.81 -11.87
N ARG A 68 -5.83 -0.26 -11.12
CA ARG A 68 -6.04 -0.61 -9.71
C ARG A 68 -7.33 -1.36 -9.53
N LEU A 69 -7.27 -2.56 -8.98
CA LEU A 69 -8.46 -3.27 -8.54
C LEU A 69 -8.86 -2.76 -7.15
N VAL A 70 -10.07 -2.23 -7.04
CA VAL A 70 -10.59 -1.62 -5.81
C VAL A 70 -11.96 -2.20 -5.47
N ILE A 71 -12.17 -2.53 -4.20
CA ILE A 71 -13.49 -2.86 -3.66
C ILE A 71 -13.98 -1.63 -2.90
N GLY A 72 -14.83 -0.84 -3.54
CA GLY A 72 -15.42 0.34 -2.93
C GLY A 72 -16.61 0.02 -2.05
N THR A 73 -16.71 0.70 -0.91
CA THR A 73 -17.87 0.73 -0.01
C THR A 73 -18.29 2.17 0.30
N PHE A 74 -19.41 2.40 0.97
CA PHE A 74 -19.79 3.76 1.37
C PHE A 74 -18.85 4.40 2.41
N THR A 75 -18.08 3.60 3.16
CA THR A 75 -17.24 4.10 4.27
C THR A 75 -15.75 4.10 3.96
N CYS A 76 -15.31 3.22 3.06
CA CYS A 76 -13.92 3.08 2.67
C CYS A 76 -13.80 2.54 1.24
N ASP A 77 -12.59 2.62 0.70
CA ASP A 77 -12.17 1.84 -0.45
C ASP A 77 -11.05 0.87 -0.04
N ILE A 78 -11.07 -0.31 -0.64
CA ILE A 78 -10.14 -1.40 -0.36
C ILE A 78 -9.36 -1.67 -1.64
N LEU A 79 -8.11 -1.22 -1.68
CA LEU A 79 -7.18 -1.46 -2.77
C LEU A 79 -6.63 -2.87 -2.66
N VAL A 80 -6.65 -3.63 -3.76
CA VAL A 80 -5.96 -4.91 -3.87
C VAL A 80 -4.51 -4.67 -4.25
N THR A 81 -3.59 -5.13 -3.40
CA THR A 81 -2.13 -5.00 -3.59
C THR A 81 -1.44 -6.33 -3.84
N SER A 82 -2.14 -7.45 -3.67
CA SER A 82 -1.68 -8.75 -4.15
C SER A 82 -2.84 -9.67 -4.46
N CYS A 83 -2.81 -10.29 -5.64
CA CYS A 83 -3.78 -11.32 -6.02
C CYS A 83 -3.20 -12.34 -7.01
N ILE A 84 -3.82 -13.52 -7.04
CA ILE A 84 -3.48 -14.65 -7.91
C ILE A 84 -4.71 -15.00 -8.74
N ARG A 85 -4.56 -15.19 -10.05
CA ARG A 85 -5.60 -15.81 -10.88
C ARG A 85 -5.67 -17.30 -10.67
N LEU A 86 -6.89 -17.79 -10.45
CA LEU A 86 -7.20 -19.19 -10.18
C LEU A 86 -7.88 -19.89 -11.36
N ASP A 87 -8.38 -19.14 -12.34
CA ASP A 87 -9.11 -19.72 -13.45
C ASP A 87 -8.17 -20.30 -14.55
N PRO A 88 -8.66 -21.23 -15.38
CA PRO A 88 -7.84 -21.94 -16.37
C PRO A 88 -7.20 -21.04 -17.43
N GLY A 89 -7.88 -19.95 -17.82
CA GLY A 89 -7.37 -18.98 -18.79
C GLY A 89 -6.27 -18.09 -18.22
N GLY A 90 -6.13 -18.07 -16.90
CA GLY A 90 -5.25 -17.19 -16.15
C GLY A 90 -3.90 -17.77 -15.73
N LYS A 91 -3.53 -19.02 -16.10
CA LYS A 91 -2.24 -19.69 -15.81
C LYS A 91 -1.49 -19.19 -14.54
N SER A 92 -2.15 -19.18 -13.38
CA SER A 92 -1.56 -18.73 -12.10
C SER A 92 -0.92 -17.34 -12.14
N ALA A 93 -1.44 -16.42 -12.97
CA ALA A 93 -0.91 -15.07 -13.10
C ALA A 93 -1.04 -14.32 -11.77
N VAL A 94 0.10 -13.86 -11.24
CA VAL A 94 0.17 -13.13 -9.97
C VAL A 94 0.36 -11.65 -10.24
N SER A 95 -0.37 -10.80 -9.52
CA SER A 95 -0.10 -9.37 -9.42
C SER A 95 0.30 -9.02 -8.00
N VAL A 96 1.37 -8.22 -7.88
CA VAL A 96 1.98 -7.81 -6.61
C VAL A 96 2.30 -6.32 -6.71
N GLY A 97 1.84 -5.54 -5.73
CA GLY A 97 1.76 -4.09 -5.75
C GLY A 97 0.40 -3.58 -6.22
N GLY A 98 0.23 -2.27 -6.25
CA GLY A 98 -1.06 -1.63 -6.60
C GLY A 98 -1.47 -1.70 -8.08
N ASP A 99 -0.70 -2.35 -8.96
CA ASP A 99 -1.03 -2.52 -10.38
C ASP A 99 -1.55 -3.94 -10.66
N THR A 100 -2.86 -4.06 -10.87
CA THR A 100 -3.60 -5.31 -11.06
C THR A 100 -4.07 -5.46 -12.51
N ARG A 101 -3.13 -5.67 -13.44
CA ARG A 101 -3.45 -5.82 -14.88
C ARG A 101 -3.95 -7.21 -15.26
N ASN A 102 -3.69 -8.22 -14.43
CA ASN A 102 -4.08 -9.60 -14.73
C ASN A 102 -5.60 -9.82 -14.61
N PHE A 103 -6.32 -8.95 -13.91
CA PHE A 103 -7.75 -9.06 -13.67
C PHE A 103 -8.44 -7.69 -13.78
N VAL A 104 -9.14 -7.47 -14.90
CA VAL A 104 -9.84 -6.23 -15.20
C VAL A 104 -11.33 -6.48 -15.10
N ILE A 105 -12.03 -5.66 -14.31
CA ILE A 105 -13.49 -5.70 -14.17
C ILE A 105 -14.08 -4.62 -15.08
N PRO A 106 -14.74 -4.98 -16.20
CA PRO A 106 -15.53 -4.02 -16.97
C PRO A 106 -16.65 -3.44 -16.11
N GLU A 107 -16.98 -2.15 -16.29
CA GLU A 107 -18.03 -1.46 -15.51
C GLU A 107 -19.37 -2.22 -15.51
N LYS A 108 -19.73 -2.82 -16.64
CA LYS A 108 -20.96 -3.61 -16.80
C LYS A 108 -20.98 -4.92 -15.99
N GLU A 109 -19.81 -5.44 -15.62
CA GLU A 109 -19.67 -6.71 -14.88
C GLU A 109 -19.51 -6.49 -13.37
N SER A 110 -19.10 -5.29 -12.94
CA SER A 110 -18.99 -4.91 -11.52
C SER A 110 -20.22 -5.32 -10.67
N PRO A 111 -21.48 -5.11 -11.12
CA PRO A 111 -22.65 -5.49 -10.33
C PRO A 111 -22.86 -7.00 -10.18
N LYS A 112 -22.23 -7.82 -11.02
CA LYS A 112 -22.38 -9.28 -11.05
C LYS A 112 -21.30 -10.03 -10.28
N ILE A 113 -20.22 -9.34 -9.90
CA ILE A 113 -19.08 -9.93 -9.18
C ILE A 113 -19.56 -10.66 -7.92
N ARG A 114 -19.09 -11.90 -7.75
CA ARG A 114 -19.27 -12.67 -6.52
C ARG A 114 -18.06 -12.50 -5.63
N ILE A 115 -18.30 -12.23 -4.35
CA ILE A 115 -17.26 -12.07 -3.35
C ILE A 115 -17.35 -13.24 -2.38
N PHE A 116 -16.26 -13.98 -2.25
CA PHE A 116 -16.13 -15.07 -1.29
C PHE A 116 -15.10 -14.68 -0.24
N ILE A 117 -15.47 -14.89 1.02
CA ILE A 117 -14.66 -14.56 2.19
C ILE A 117 -14.35 -15.86 2.92
N ASP A 118 -13.11 -15.98 3.39
CA ASP A 118 -12.69 -17.11 4.20
C ASP A 118 -13.48 -17.17 5.52
N SER A 119 -14.27 -18.23 5.68
CA SER A 119 -15.13 -18.44 6.84
C SER A 119 -14.35 -18.59 8.15
N GLU A 120 -13.13 -19.14 8.10
CA GLU A 120 -12.28 -19.29 9.29
C GLU A 120 -11.80 -17.92 9.76
N ARG A 121 -11.41 -17.06 8.83
CA ARG A 121 -11.01 -15.67 9.14
C ARG A 121 -12.16 -14.85 9.70
N ILE A 122 -13.37 -15.02 9.18
CA ILE A 122 -14.57 -14.38 9.79
C ILE A 122 -14.74 -14.85 11.23
N ARG A 123 -14.62 -16.15 11.51
CA ARG A 123 -14.72 -16.69 12.88
C ARG A 123 -13.62 -16.11 13.77
N GLN A 124 -12.39 -16.00 13.27
CA GLN A 124 -11.28 -15.39 13.99
C GLN A 124 -11.57 -13.92 14.31
N CYS A 125 -11.98 -13.11 13.32
CA CYS A 125 -12.37 -11.71 13.53
C CYS A 125 -13.48 -11.58 14.58
N LYS A 126 -14.51 -12.44 14.52
CA LYS A 126 -15.58 -12.45 15.53
C LYS A 126 -15.08 -12.76 16.94
N ARG A 127 -14.10 -13.66 17.10
CA ARG A 127 -13.48 -13.92 18.41
C ARG A 127 -12.68 -12.70 18.89
N LEU A 128 -11.95 -12.05 18.00
CA LEU A 128 -11.16 -10.86 18.32
C LEU A 128 -12.03 -9.67 18.74
N MET A 129 -13.16 -9.46 18.07
CA MET A 129 -14.13 -8.41 18.44
C MET A 129 -14.78 -8.64 19.81
N LYS A 130 -14.87 -9.91 20.26
CA LYS A 130 -15.39 -10.27 21.58
C LYS A 130 -14.33 -10.19 22.69
N GLY A 131 -13.04 -10.22 22.33
CA GLY A 131 -11.93 -10.05 23.26
C GLY A 131 -11.40 -8.61 23.27
N SER A 132 -10.30 -8.37 23.99
CA SER A 132 -9.55 -7.11 23.84
C SER A 132 -8.84 -7.11 22.46
N PRO A 133 -9.08 -6.11 21.59
CA PRO A 133 -8.44 -6.01 20.27
C PRO A 133 -6.91 -6.03 20.32
N SER A 134 -6.33 -5.65 21.46
CA SER A 134 -4.88 -5.49 21.67
C SER A 134 -4.06 -6.78 21.60
N LYS A 135 -4.67 -7.97 21.62
CA LYS A 135 -3.96 -9.26 21.56
C LYS A 135 -3.94 -9.90 20.15
N ALA A 136 -4.51 -9.23 19.15
CA ALA A 136 -4.79 -9.81 17.84
C ALA A 136 -3.70 -9.56 16.78
N THR A 137 -2.91 -8.51 16.98
CA THR A 137 -1.92 -8.08 16.00
C THR A 137 -0.69 -8.96 16.13
N PHE A 138 -0.54 -9.90 15.17
CA PHE A 138 0.77 -10.47 14.85
C PHE A 138 1.78 -9.32 14.74
N ASN A 139 2.96 -9.49 15.33
CA ASN A 139 4.11 -8.57 15.31
C ASN A 139 4.41 -8.02 13.91
N LYS A 140 3.66 -7.01 13.47
CA LYS A 140 3.82 -6.33 12.19
C LYS A 140 3.82 -4.84 12.49
N ASP A 141 4.96 -4.23 12.25
CA ASP A 141 5.21 -2.82 12.52
C ASP A 141 4.94 -2.05 11.22
N VAL A 142 5.98 -1.85 10.43
CA VAL A 142 5.95 -1.05 9.21
C VAL A 142 5.36 -1.80 8.01
N GLU A 143 5.26 -3.12 8.09
CA GLU A 143 4.69 -3.98 7.05
C GLU A 143 3.19 -3.71 6.83
N CYS A 144 2.50 -3.29 7.90
CA CYS A 144 1.09 -2.91 7.90
C CYS A 144 0.85 -1.47 7.40
N LEU A 145 1.91 -0.70 7.11
CA LEU A 145 1.77 0.62 6.49
C LEU A 145 1.41 0.49 5.01
N ARG A 146 0.55 1.40 4.55
CA ARG A 146 0.06 1.47 3.17
C ARG A 146 1.16 1.87 2.18
N GLN A 147 0.97 1.54 0.91
CA GLN A 147 1.81 1.95 -0.21
C GLN A 147 1.57 3.42 -0.63
N VAL A 148 1.67 4.35 0.32
CA VAL A 148 1.52 5.80 0.10
C VAL A 148 2.83 6.43 -0.38
N ARG A 149 2.73 7.55 -1.11
CA ARG A 149 3.89 8.28 -1.65
C ARG A 149 3.93 9.76 -1.29
N THR A 150 2.98 10.23 -0.49
CA THR A 150 2.82 11.66 -0.18
C THR A 150 2.31 11.86 1.24
N LYS A 151 2.25 13.13 1.68
CA LYS A 151 1.62 13.56 2.95
C LYS A 151 2.27 12.92 4.18
N PHE A 152 3.58 12.75 4.16
CA PHE A 152 4.36 12.20 5.27
C PHE A 152 4.39 13.11 6.51
N ASP A 153 3.92 14.35 6.37
CA ASP A 153 3.65 15.28 7.47
C ASP A 153 2.32 14.99 8.20
N ARG A 154 1.47 14.10 7.67
CA ARG A 154 0.15 13.77 8.23
C ARG A 154 0.18 12.45 8.98
N LEU A 155 -0.58 12.37 10.06
CA LEU A 155 -0.55 11.20 10.97
C LEU A 155 -1.24 9.97 10.36
N ASP A 156 -2.36 10.18 9.67
CA ASP A 156 -3.18 9.15 9.00
C ASP A 156 -2.45 8.46 7.85
N THR A 157 -1.42 9.09 7.27
CA THR A 157 -0.47 8.45 6.34
C THR A 157 0.17 7.19 6.93
N PHE A 158 0.27 7.13 8.27
CA PHE A 158 0.89 6.03 9.00
C PHE A 158 -0.11 5.08 9.68
N ASP A 159 -1.37 5.10 9.25
CA ASP A 159 -2.36 4.14 9.72
C ASP A 159 -2.01 2.72 9.25
N LEU A 160 -2.16 1.76 10.17
CA LEU A 160 -1.86 0.35 9.97
C LEU A 160 -3.01 -0.35 9.22
N SER A 161 -3.24 0.08 7.98
CA SER A 161 -4.42 -0.25 7.19
C SER A 161 -4.17 -1.29 6.10
N ARG A 162 -3.00 -1.91 6.09
CA ARG A 162 -2.61 -2.99 5.17
C ARG A 162 -2.72 -4.34 5.85
N CYS A 163 -3.30 -5.31 5.16
CA CYS A 163 -3.53 -6.66 5.70
C CYS A 163 -3.24 -7.73 4.65
N SER A 164 -2.46 -8.73 5.07
CA SER A 164 -2.06 -9.87 4.24
C SER A 164 -2.79 -11.14 4.69
N GLY A 165 -3.23 -11.93 3.72
CA GLY A 165 -3.86 -13.23 3.90
C GLY A 165 -2.85 -14.33 4.21
N PRO A 166 -3.30 -15.59 4.39
CA PRO A 166 -2.45 -16.71 4.80
C PRO A 166 -1.20 -16.89 3.92
N MET A 167 -1.37 -16.82 2.59
CA MET A 167 -0.28 -17.04 1.62
C MET A 167 0.79 -15.94 1.65
N THR A 168 0.41 -14.71 1.96
CA THR A 168 1.31 -13.55 2.03
C THR A 168 1.55 -13.11 3.46
N ASN A 169 1.28 -13.97 4.44
CA ASN A 169 1.47 -13.60 5.84
C ASN A 169 2.95 -13.52 6.22
N SER A 170 3.80 -14.29 5.53
CA SER A 170 5.25 -14.19 5.62
C SER A 170 5.76 -12.94 4.89
N ILE A 171 6.72 -12.24 5.50
CA ILE A 171 7.41 -11.09 4.91
C ILE A 171 8.05 -11.41 3.55
N LEU A 172 8.38 -12.68 3.30
CA LEU A 172 8.99 -13.14 2.05
C LEU A 172 8.05 -13.07 0.85
N TYR A 173 6.74 -12.94 1.08
CA TYR A 173 5.72 -12.91 0.02
C TYR A 173 4.86 -11.65 0.05
N GLN A 174 5.17 -10.70 0.94
CA GLN A 174 4.50 -9.41 0.98
C GLN A 174 5.08 -8.50 -0.11
N PRO A 175 4.25 -7.73 -0.81
CA PRO A 175 4.74 -6.62 -1.61
C PRO A 175 5.64 -5.70 -0.76
N TYR A 176 6.74 -5.26 -1.33
CA TYR A 176 7.53 -4.17 -0.79
C TYR A 176 6.76 -2.85 -0.92
N THR A 177 6.94 -2.00 0.08
CA THR A 177 6.51 -0.60 0.12
C THR A 177 7.73 0.28 0.33
N ILE A 178 7.56 1.60 0.29
CA ILE A 178 8.63 2.53 0.67
C ILE A 178 9.14 2.27 2.10
N PHE A 179 8.33 1.73 3.00
CA PHE A 179 8.68 1.47 4.39
C PHE A 179 9.40 0.13 4.61
N THR A 180 9.32 -0.79 3.64
CA THR A 180 9.88 -2.15 3.75
C THR A 180 10.94 -2.46 2.69
N ILE A 181 11.11 -1.61 1.67
CA ILE A 181 12.11 -1.82 0.60
C ILE A 181 13.55 -1.89 1.12
N VAL A 182 13.82 -1.36 2.32
CA VAL A 182 15.12 -1.50 3.01
C VAL A 182 15.50 -2.97 3.25
N ASN A 183 14.51 -3.85 3.36
CA ASN A 183 14.70 -5.29 3.54
C ASN A 183 14.94 -6.02 2.21
N SER A 184 14.98 -5.30 1.09
CA SER A 184 15.32 -5.88 -0.21
C SER A 184 16.83 -5.85 -0.45
N GLY A 185 17.37 -6.93 -1.01
CA GLY A 185 18.72 -6.98 -1.57
C GLY A 185 19.87 -6.91 -0.55
N SER A 186 20.97 -6.27 -0.95
CA SER A 186 22.30 -6.36 -0.32
C SER A 186 22.58 -5.36 0.79
N GLY A 187 21.60 -4.53 1.19
CA GLY A 187 21.80 -3.52 2.23
C GLY A 187 22.62 -2.30 1.80
N ARG A 188 22.74 -2.02 0.49
CA ARG A 188 23.50 -0.88 -0.05
C ARG A 188 22.80 -0.24 -1.25
N GLY A 189 23.16 1.02 -1.54
CA GLY A 189 22.68 1.78 -2.70
C GLY A 189 21.54 2.75 -2.37
N GLY A 190 21.21 3.63 -3.33
CA GLY A 190 20.24 4.70 -3.13
C GLY A 190 18.85 4.23 -2.66
N ALA A 191 18.38 3.09 -3.17
CA ALA A 191 17.09 2.52 -2.74
C ALA A 191 17.10 2.03 -1.29
N PHE A 192 18.19 1.40 -0.85
CA PHE A 192 18.36 1.02 0.56
C PHE A 192 18.43 2.25 1.45
N ALA A 193 19.25 3.25 1.07
CA ALA A 193 19.39 4.50 1.80
C ALA A 193 18.05 5.21 2.01
N ALA A 194 17.28 5.40 0.94
CA ALA A 194 15.94 6.00 1.02
C ALA A 194 14.96 5.13 1.81
N GLY A 195 14.94 3.82 1.57
CA GLY A 195 14.11 2.87 2.30
C GLY A 195 14.38 2.87 3.81
N PHE A 196 15.65 3.02 4.21
CA PHE A 196 16.04 3.12 5.62
C PHE A 196 15.41 4.36 6.29
N ILE A 197 15.42 5.52 5.62
CA ILE A 197 14.78 6.73 6.15
C ILE A 197 13.28 6.51 6.32
N PHE A 198 12.60 5.96 5.31
CA PHE A 198 11.18 5.65 5.44
C PHE A 198 10.90 4.68 6.56
N HIS A 199 11.71 3.63 6.71
CA HIS A 199 11.59 2.66 7.78
C HIS A 199 11.69 3.33 9.16
N GLN A 200 12.71 4.16 9.38
CA GLN A 200 12.90 4.90 10.64
C GLN A 200 11.73 5.85 10.92
N VAL A 201 11.29 6.59 9.90
CA VAL A 201 10.13 7.50 10.00
C VAL A 201 8.86 6.73 10.36
N GLY A 202 8.58 5.63 9.65
CA GLY A 202 7.43 4.77 9.90
C GLY A 202 7.43 4.20 11.32
N GLN A 203 8.54 3.62 11.77
CA GLN A 203 8.69 3.12 13.13
C GLN A 203 8.51 4.22 14.18
N ALA A 204 9.11 5.40 13.96
CA ALA A 204 8.98 6.52 14.87
C ALA A 204 7.52 6.98 15.00
N VAL A 205 6.77 7.07 13.90
CA VAL A 205 5.35 7.47 13.92
C VAL A 205 4.46 6.41 14.53
N ILE A 206 4.69 5.13 14.24
CA ILE A 206 3.93 4.04 14.88
C ILE A 206 4.07 4.10 16.40
N LYS A 207 5.31 4.24 16.90
CA LYS A 207 5.64 4.19 18.34
C LYS A 207 5.33 5.49 19.08
N LYS A 208 5.59 6.66 18.46
CA LYS A 208 5.56 7.98 19.13
C LYS A 208 4.47 8.91 18.59
N LYS A 209 3.73 8.51 17.56
CA LYS A 209 2.62 9.27 16.95
C LYS A 209 3.05 10.71 16.62
N LYS A 210 2.33 11.71 17.11
CA LYS A 210 2.64 13.14 16.89
C LYS A 210 4.02 13.57 17.39
N LYS A 211 4.64 12.81 18.31
CA LYS A 211 5.98 13.09 18.86
C LYS A 211 7.10 12.37 18.09
N ALA A 212 6.80 11.81 16.92
CA ALA A 212 7.78 11.16 16.07
C ALA A 212 8.83 12.15 15.57
N VAL A 213 10.08 11.70 15.61
CA VAL A 213 11.24 12.49 15.23
C VAL A 213 12.16 11.67 14.33
N LEU A 214 12.75 12.33 13.35
CA LEU A 214 13.87 11.81 12.57
C LEU A 214 15.17 12.34 13.19
N THR A 215 16.17 11.48 13.36
CA THR A 215 17.46 11.90 13.94
C THR A 215 18.47 12.25 12.85
N ARG A 216 19.39 13.17 13.16
CA ARG A 216 20.47 13.55 12.25
C ARG A 216 21.37 12.35 11.93
N SER A 217 21.59 11.47 12.91
CA SER A 217 22.37 10.24 12.73
C SER A 217 21.76 9.28 11.72
N ASP A 218 20.43 9.15 11.67
CA ASP A 218 19.75 8.27 10.70
C ASP A 218 19.99 8.77 9.27
N VAL A 219 19.98 10.09 9.07
CA VAL A 219 20.20 10.74 7.77
C VAL A 219 21.66 10.58 7.33
N LEU A 220 22.61 10.80 8.25
CA LEU A 220 24.03 10.58 7.96
C LEU A 220 24.31 9.13 7.61
N PHE A 221 23.75 8.17 8.37
CA PHE A 221 23.86 6.74 8.07
C PHE A 221 23.29 6.40 6.69
N SER A 222 22.12 6.95 6.35
CA SER A 222 21.53 6.78 5.02
C SER A 222 22.44 7.31 3.91
N LEU A 223 23.03 8.49 4.09
CA LEU A 223 23.96 9.10 3.13
C LEU A 223 25.24 8.28 2.92
N THR A 224 25.77 7.61 3.96
CA THR A 224 26.96 6.74 3.79
C THR A 224 26.67 5.50 2.94
N HIS A 225 25.40 5.07 2.86
CA HIS A 225 24.96 3.92 2.06
C HIS A 225 24.37 4.33 0.71
N CYS A 226 24.16 5.64 0.48
CA CYS A 226 23.71 6.16 -0.79
C CYS A 226 24.87 6.17 -1.78
N SER A 227 24.70 5.48 -2.92
CA SER A 227 25.61 5.60 -4.06
C SER A 227 25.55 7.01 -4.66
N SER A 228 26.39 7.31 -5.66
CA SER A 228 26.46 8.60 -6.37
C SER A 228 25.20 8.98 -7.19
N SER A 229 24.09 8.26 -7.03
CA SER A 229 22.81 8.59 -7.68
C SER A 229 22.22 9.87 -7.08
N GLN A 230 22.17 10.92 -7.90
CA GLN A 230 21.66 12.23 -7.50
C GLN A 230 20.17 12.21 -7.14
N ASP A 231 19.38 11.30 -7.73
CA ASP A 231 17.94 11.16 -7.46
C ASP A 231 17.61 10.74 -6.03
N PHE A 232 18.56 10.12 -5.33
CA PHE A 232 18.45 9.77 -3.91
C PHE A 232 19.30 10.69 -3.05
N ARG A 233 20.51 11.02 -3.50
CA ARG A 233 21.47 11.80 -2.72
C ARG A 233 20.99 13.22 -2.47
N ALA A 234 20.51 13.93 -3.50
CA ALA A 234 20.11 15.32 -3.35
C ALA A 234 18.95 15.52 -2.36
N PRO A 235 17.86 14.71 -2.38
CA PRO A 235 16.84 14.79 -1.33
C PRO A 235 17.37 14.44 0.07
N LEU A 236 18.30 13.48 0.21
CA LEU A 236 18.90 13.12 1.52
C LEU A 236 19.78 14.24 2.07
N GLU A 237 20.59 14.89 1.23
CA GLU A 237 21.37 16.07 1.61
C GLU A 237 20.47 17.24 1.97
N ALA A 238 19.37 17.44 1.24
CA ALA A 238 18.36 18.45 1.58
C ALA A 238 17.69 18.16 2.94
N ILE A 239 17.41 16.88 3.26
CA ILE A 239 16.92 16.48 4.59
C ILE A 239 17.96 16.78 5.67
N LEU A 240 19.25 16.50 5.41
CA LEU A 240 20.33 16.83 6.34
C LEU A 240 20.42 18.34 6.60
N GLY A 241 20.16 19.16 5.57
CA GLY A 241 20.09 20.61 5.64
C GLY A 241 18.94 21.16 6.50
N LEU A 242 17.90 20.37 6.79
CA LEU A 242 16.81 20.77 7.70
C LEU A 242 17.22 20.78 9.18
N PHE A 243 18.37 20.21 9.52
CA PHE A 243 18.90 20.21 10.87
C PHE A 243 19.83 21.41 11.06
N SER A 244 19.53 22.28 12.03
CA SER A 244 20.51 23.27 12.48
C SER A 244 21.74 22.59 13.12
N GLU A 245 22.83 23.33 13.28
CA GLU A 245 24.11 22.80 13.78
C GLU A 245 23.98 22.11 15.15
N SER A 246 23.13 22.65 16.04
CA SER A 246 22.88 22.10 17.37
C SER A 246 21.71 21.12 17.43
N GLN A 247 20.87 21.07 16.40
CA GLN A 247 19.66 20.27 16.39
C GLN A 247 19.94 18.82 15.95
N LYS A 248 19.75 17.89 16.88
CA LYS A 248 19.95 16.44 16.63
C LYS A 248 18.71 15.74 16.08
N LYS A 249 17.53 16.37 16.15
CA LYS A 249 16.23 15.76 15.87
C LYS A 249 15.28 16.77 15.24
N ILE A 250 14.52 16.37 14.24
CA ILE A 250 13.43 17.16 13.64
C ILE A 250 12.11 16.39 13.79
N SER A 251 11.00 17.10 13.96
CA SER A 251 9.66 16.48 13.96
C SER A 251 9.32 15.93 12.58
N VAL A 252 8.64 14.79 12.55
CA VAL A 252 8.10 14.21 11.31
C VAL A 252 6.73 14.81 10.99
N ILE A 253 5.80 14.71 11.94
CA ILE A 253 4.42 15.15 11.76
C ILE A 253 4.36 16.68 11.80
N GLY A 254 3.65 17.28 10.84
CA GLY A 254 3.56 18.73 10.64
C GLY A 254 4.76 19.35 9.95
N ASN A 255 5.79 18.58 9.58
CA ASN A 255 6.99 19.10 8.91
C ASN A 255 6.83 19.06 7.38
N ALA A 256 6.34 20.15 6.81
CA ALA A 256 6.09 20.27 5.38
C ALA A 256 7.37 20.17 4.53
N GLU A 257 8.49 20.73 5.02
CA GLU A 257 9.78 20.72 4.30
C GLU A 257 10.36 19.31 4.21
N LEU A 258 10.34 18.56 5.32
CA LEU A 258 10.72 17.15 5.33
C LEU A 258 9.81 16.35 4.39
N ASN A 259 8.50 16.58 4.42
CA ASN A 259 7.54 15.90 3.55
C ASN A 259 7.82 16.13 2.06
N VAL A 260 8.27 17.32 1.65
CA VAL A 260 8.68 17.59 0.25
C VAL A 260 9.84 16.69 -0.16
N GLN A 261 10.87 16.54 0.68
CA GLN A 261 12.02 15.70 0.34
C GLN A 261 11.67 14.20 0.39
N LEU A 262 10.85 13.78 1.34
CA LEU A 262 10.34 12.41 1.39
C LEU A 262 9.51 12.08 0.12
N GLN A 263 8.68 12.99 -0.38
CA GLN A 263 7.96 12.79 -1.64
C GLN A 263 8.89 12.55 -2.84
N LYS A 264 10.00 13.29 -2.92
CA LYS A 264 11.01 13.07 -3.96
C LYS A 264 11.64 11.68 -3.83
N LEU A 265 12.04 11.28 -2.62
CA LEU A 265 12.57 9.93 -2.37
C LEU A 265 11.57 8.83 -2.73
N ALA A 266 10.28 9.00 -2.38
CA ALA A 266 9.23 8.06 -2.73
C ALA A 266 9.05 7.92 -4.25
N ALA A 267 9.16 9.04 -4.99
CA ALA A 267 9.14 9.02 -6.45
C ALA A 267 10.33 8.21 -7.00
N SER A 268 11.55 8.49 -6.54
CA SER A 268 12.77 7.76 -6.94
C SER A 268 12.72 6.25 -6.64
N LEU A 269 12.03 5.84 -5.57
CA LEU A 269 11.86 4.43 -5.20
C LEU A 269 10.86 3.65 -6.06
N SER A 270 10.01 4.32 -6.84
CA SER A 270 8.83 3.68 -7.46
C SER A 270 9.20 2.57 -8.44
N SER A 271 10.22 2.77 -9.27
CA SER A 271 10.70 1.77 -10.22
C SER A 271 11.32 0.56 -9.51
N LYS A 272 12.12 0.80 -8.47
CA LYS A 272 12.78 -0.26 -7.71
C LYS A 272 11.80 -1.13 -6.93
N ILE A 273 10.81 -0.51 -6.27
CA ILE A 273 9.72 -1.24 -5.61
C ILE A 273 8.97 -2.13 -6.60
N SER A 274 8.67 -1.59 -7.79
CA SER A 274 8.00 -2.36 -8.84
C SER A 274 8.84 -3.55 -9.31
N GLU A 275 10.16 -3.40 -9.41
CA GLU A 275 11.08 -4.48 -9.75
C GLU A 275 11.11 -5.57 -8.67
N GLU A 276 11.27 -5.21 -7.40
CA GLU A 276 11.31 -6.18 -6.31
C GLU A 276 9.96 -6.90 -6.15
N ASN A 277 8.84 -6.21 -6.36
CA ASN A 277 7.51 -6.83 -6.34
C ASN A 277 7.29 -7.85 -7.46
N ARG A 278 7.91 -7.66 -8.64
CA ARG A 278 7.90 -8.71 -9.68
C ARG A 278 8.61 -9.99 -9.23
N LYS A 279 9.70 -9.87 -8.45
CA LYS A 279 10.42 -11.02 -7.89
C LYS A 279 9.57 -11.77 -6.86
N ILE A 280 8.83 -11.04 -6.02
CA ILE A 280 7.83 -11.62 -5.11
C ILE A 280 6.77 -12.39 -5.90
N GLY A 281 6.23 -11.79 -6.97
CA GLY A 281 5.26 -12.45 -7.85
C GLY A 281 5.79 -13.76 -8.43
N ALA A 282 7.02 -13.76 -8.94
CA ALA A 282 7.69 -14.99 -9.43
C ALA A 282 7.90 -16.03 -8.31
N GLY A 283 8.19 -15.59 -7.08
CA GLY A 283 8.27 -16.46 -5.91
C GLY A 283 6.94 -17.15 -5.58
N ILE A 284 5.83 -16.40 -5.63
CA ILE A 284 4.48 -16.95 -5.42
C ILE A 284 4.13 -17.96 -6.52
N VAL A 285 4.43 -17.67 -7.79
CA VAL A 285 4.21 -18.62 -8.89
C VAL A 285 4.92 -19.95 -8.63
N ARG A 286 6.20 -19.92 -8.22
CA ARG A 286 6.95 -21.15 -7.91
C ARG A 286 6.35 -21.95 -6.77
N LEU A 287 5.79 -21.28 -5.75
CA LEU A 287 5.14 -21.94 -4.63
C LEU A 287 3.85 -22.66 -5.03
N LEU A 288 3.19 -22.22 -6.10
CA LEU A 288 1.95 -22.81 -6.61
C LEU A 288 2.19 -23.97 -7.59
N THR A 289 3.38 -24.06 -8.19
CA THR A 289 3.71 -25.07 -9.21
C THR A 289 4.48 -26.26 -8.66
N ASN A 290 4.95 -26.19 -7.42
CA ASN A 290 5.66 -27.26 -6.70
C ASN A 290 4.74 -27.91 -5.68
#